data_AF-A0A699ST00-F1
#
_entry.id   AF-A0A699ST00-F1
#
_cell.length_a   1.000
_cell.length_b   1.000
_cell.length_c   1.000
_cell.angle_alpha   90.00
_cell.angle_beta   90.00
_cell.angle_gamma   90.00
#
_symmetry.space_group_name_H-M   'P 1'
#
loop_
_entity.id
_entity.type
_entity.pdbx_description
1 polymer ?
#
loop_
_entity_poly.entity_id
_entity_poly.type
_entity_poly.pdbx_seq_one_letter_code
_entity_poly.pdbx_strand_id
1 'polypeptide(L)'
;VNRNQGNQNQAGNGNVVARAYGVGTAGGNPDANVVMGTFLLNNRCALILFDTGVDKSFMSAAFSSLININPSTLDYSYDVELADGK
;
A
#
# COMPACT_ATOMS: atom_id res chain seq x y z
N VAL A 1 21.73 -16.69 -20.04
CA VAL A 1 21.56 -15.76 -21.18
C VAL A 1 20.08 -15.56 -21.38
N ASN A 2 19.53 -14.39 -21.06
CA ASN A 2 18.11 -14.10 -21.32
C ASN A 2 18.01 -12.86 -22.22
N ARG A 3 17.29 -12.99 -23.34
CA ARG A 3 17.16 -11.99 -24.40
C ARG A 3 15.80 -11.33 -24.30
N ASN A 4 15.77 -10.03 -24.08
CA ASN A 4 14.54 -9.24 -24.04
C ASN A 4 14.52 -8.39 -25.31
N GLN A 5 13.91 -8.88 -26.40
CA GLN A 5 13.60 -8.07 -27.57
C GLN A 5 12.21 -7.46 -27.36
N GLY A 6 12.15 -6.13 -27.38
CA GLY A 6 10.96 -5.37 -27.03
C GLY A 6 9.91 -5.27 -28.13
N ASN A 7 8.80 -4.62 -27.79
CA ASN A 7 8.09 -3.81 -28.76
C ASN A 7 7.41 -2.63 -28.04
N GLN A 8 7.75 -1.43 -28.51
CA GLN A 8 7.23 -0.14 -28.05
C GLN A 8 5.87 0.10 -28.70
N ASN A 9 4.96 0.83 -28.04
CA ASN A 9 3.97 1.70 -28.71
C ASN A 9 3.51 2.82 -27.77
N GLN A 10 3.52 4.03 -28.31
CA GLN A 10 3.46 5.34 -27.65
C GLN A 10 2.03 5.76 -27.28
N ALA A 11 1.83 6.35 -26.10
CA ALA A 11 0.92 7.49 -25.88
C ALA A 11 1.02 8.00 -24.43
N GLY A 12 1.28 9.29 -24.26
CA GLY A 12 1.06 10.01 -23.00
C GLY A 12 2.32 10.51 -22.31
N ASN A 13 2.73 11.74 -22.65
CA ASN A 13 3.72 12.51 -21.91
C ASN A 13 3.17 12.86 -20.51
N GLY A 14 3.55 12.05 -19.52
CA GLY A 14 3.51 12.41 -18.12
C GLY A 14 4.71 11.74 -17.46
N ASN A 15 5.62 12.51 -16.88
CA ASN A 15 6.73 11.98 -16.08
C ASN A 15 6.19 11.27 -14.85
N VAL A 16 5.64 10.06 -15.02
CA VAL A 16 5.32 9.16 -13.92
C VAL A 16 6.63 8.47 -13.56
N VAL A 17 7.42 9.14 -12.73
CA VAL A 17 8.56 8.50 -12.07
C VAL A 17 7.97 7.52 -11.07
N ALA A 18 7.84 6.26 -11.46
CA ALA A 18 7.56 5.18 -10.53
C ALA A 18 8.76 5.08 -9.57
N ARG A 19 8.57 5.54 -8.33
CA ARG A 19 9.55 5.33 -7.25
C ARG A 19 9.30 3.93 -6.68
N ALA A 20 10.18 2.99 -6.99
CA ALA A 20 10.21 1.71 -6.30
C ALA A 20 10.98 1.89 -4.98
N TYR A 21 10.34 1.64 -3.85
CA TYR A 21 11.01 1.56 -2.56
C TYR A 21 11.38 0.09 -2.31
N GLY A 22 12.67 -0.22 -2.29
CA GLY A 22 13.16 -1.55 -1.91
C GLY A 22 13.13 -1.69 -0.39
N VAL A 23 12.35 -2.64 0.13
CA VAL A 23 12.42 -3.02 1.55
C VAL A 23 13.67 -3.87 1.74
N GLY A 24 14.70 -3.30 2.37
CA GLY A 24 15.93 -4.01 2.71
C GLY A 24 15.73 -4.83 3.99
N THR A 25 15.86 -6.16 3.92
CA THR A 25 15.77 -7.09 5.05
C THR A 25 17.03 -7.12 5.92
N ALA A 26 17.74 -6.00 6.05
CA ALA A 26 18.97 -5.94 6.83
C ALA A 26 18.66 -5.85 8.34
N GLY A 27 18.30 -6.98 8.95
CA GLY A 27 18.20 -7.16 10.40
C GLY A 27 16.79 -7.28 11.00
N GLY A 28 15.75 -7.41 10.17
CA GLY A 28 14.37 -7.63 10.64
C GLY A 28 14.08 -9.11 10.94
N ASN A 29 13.17 -9.37 11.89
CA ASN A 29 12.64 -10.72 12.14
C ASN A 29 12.02 -11.26 10.83
N PRO A 30 12.49 -12.39 10.28
CA PRO A 30 11.89 -12.98 9.08
C PRO A 30 10.42 -13.38 9.25
N ASP A 31 9.94 -13.49 10.49
CA ASP A 31 8.54 -13.78 10.83
C ASP A 31 7.69 -12.50 11.00
N ALA A 32 8.28 -11.31 10.87
CA ALA A 32 7.52 -10.06 10.90
C ALA A 32 6.81 -9.83 9.57
N ASN A 33 5.57 -10.32 9.47
CA ASN A 33 4.71 -10.13 8.29
C ASN A 33 4.26 -8.68 8.10
N VAL A 34 4.51 -7.83 9.10
CA VAL A 34 3.95 -6.49 9.20
C VAL A 34 5.06 -5.43 9.08
N VAL A 35 4.98 -4.61 8.04
CA VAL A 35 5.86 -3.45 7.79
C VAL A 35 5.05 -2.18 7.91
N MET A 36 5.56 -1.20 8.65
CA MET A 36 4.88 0.08 8.87
C MET A 36 5.62 1.21 8.16
N GLY A 37 4.88 2.10 7.50
CA GLY A 37 5.45 3.28 6.86
C GLY A 37 4.54 4.49 6.94
N THR A 38 5.12 5.69 6.86
CA THR A 38 4.39 6.95 6.81
C THR A 38 4.26 7.42 5.37
N PHE A 39 3.03 7.70 4.94
CA PHE A 39 2.71 8.12 3.57
C PHE A 39 1.86 9.38 3.56
N LEU A 40 1.93 10.12 2.47
CA LEU A 40 1.06 11.26 2.23
C LEU A 40 -0.17 10.80 1.42
N LEU A 41 -1.34 10.78 2.07
CA LEU A 41 -2.63 10.48 1.45
C LEU A 41 -3.47 11.75 1.42
N ASN A 42 -3.81 12.22 0.22
CA ASN A 42 -4.53 13.48 -0.01
C ASN A 42 -4.01 14.63 0.88
N ASN A 43 -2.69 14.88 0.80
CA ASN A 43 -2.00 15.93 1.56
C ASN A 43 -2.01 15.77 3.09
N ARG A 44 -2.36 14.58 3.62
CA ARG A 44 -2.27 14.26 5.06
C ARG A 44 -1.30 13.11 5.30
N CYS A 45 -0.44 13.27 6.29
CA CYS A 45 0.44 12.18 6.72
C CYS A 45 -0.40 11.08 7.39
N ALA A 46 -0.19 9.85 6.95
CA ALA A 46 -0.90 8.67 7.41
C ALA A 46 0.11 7.56 7.70
N LEU A 47 -0.17 6.75 8.70
CA LEU A 47 0.53 5.51 8.94
C LEU A 47 -0.16 4.41 8.15
N ILE A 48 0.60 3.69 7.33
CA ILE A 48 0.11 2.54 6.57
C ILE A 48 0.84 1.31 7.08
N LEU A 49 0.05 0.27 7.36
CA LEU A 49 0.52 -1.05 7.70
C LEU A 49 0.46 -1.94 6.46
N PHE A 50 1.61 -2.46 6.04
CA PHE A 50 1.71 -3.49 5.01
C PHE A 50 1.87 -4.84 5.70
N ASP A 51 0.82 -5.65 5.65
CA ASP A 51 0.89 -7.03 6.09
C ASP A 51 1.02 -7.93 4.84
N THR A 52 2.10 -8.68 4.74
CA THR A 52 2.33 -9.61 3.62
C THR A 52 1.53 -10.92 3.75
N GLY A 53 0.90 -11.16 4.91
CA GLY A 53 0.08 -12.32 5.20
C GLY A 53 -1.42 -12.12 4.95
N VAL A 54 -1.86 -10.91 4.54
CA VAL A 54 -3.28 -10.62 4.28
C VAL A 54 -3.55 -10.37 2.79
N ASP A 55 -4.68 -10.87 2.32
CA ASP A 55 -5.10 -10.73 0.92
C ASP A 55 -5.66 -9.32 0.59
N LYS A 56 -6.06 -8.55 1.60
CA LYS A 56 -6.80 -7.29 1.43
C LYS A 56 -6.37 -6.22 2.44
N SER A 57 -6.31 -4.97 1.99
CA SER A 57 -6.08 -3.80 2.84
C SER A 57 -7.39 -3.07 3.11
N PHE A 58 -7.56 -2.59 4.35
CA PHE A 58 -8.75 -1.82 4.76
C PHE A 58 -8.36 -0.43 5.27
N MET A 59 -9.31 0.50 5.21
CA MET A 59 -9.20 1.85 5.76
C MET A 59 -10.43 2.13 6.61
N SER A 60 -10.25 2.76 7.76
CA SER A 60 -11.40 3.14 8.60
C SER A 60 -12.23 4.24 7.93
N ALA A 61 -13.55 4.17 8.05
CA ALA A 61 -14.46 5.18 7.51
C ALA A 61 -14.24 6.58 8.12
N ALA A 62 -13.82 6.64 9.39
CA ALA A 62 -13.44 7.89 10.04
C ALA A 62 -12.21 8.53 9.38
N PHE A 63 -11.19 7.72 9.05
CA PHE A 63 -10.00 8.21 8.35
C PHE A 63 -10.32 8.62 6.92
N SER A 64 -11.14 7.84 6.19
CA SER A 64 -11.54 8.19 4.81
C SER A 64 -12.25 9.55 4.75
N SER A 65 -13.10 9.86 5.74
CA SER A 65 -13.73 11.18 5.88
C SER A 65 -12.70 12.30 6.09
N LEU A 66 -11.67 12.08 6.92
CA LEU A 66 -10.61 13.06 7.17
C LEU A 66 -9.84 13.43 5.89
N ILE A 67 -9.62 12.46 5.00
CA ILE A 67 -8.94 12.65 3.72
C ILE A 67 -9.91 12.82 2.54
N ASN A 68 -11.19 13.11 2.80
CA ASN A 68 -12.22 13.38 1.78
C ASN A 68 -12.33 12.28 0.70
N ILE A 69 -12.23 11.02 1.12
CA ILE A 69 -12.50 9.85 0.29
C ILE A 69 -13.83 9.23 0.70
N ASN A 70 -14.74 9.10 -0.27
CA ASN A 70 -16.01 8.42 -0.07
C ASN A 70 -15.78 6.91 0.00
N PRO A 71 -16.14 6.24 1.12
CA PRO A 71 -16.02 4.79 1.20
C PRO A 71 -17.02 4.11 0.27
N SER A 72 -16.63 2.96 -0.26
CA SER A 72 -17.56 2.06 -0.96
C SER A 72 -18.10 1.02 0.01
N THR A 73 -19.33 0.56 -0.22
CA THR A 73 -19.90 -0.56 0.52
C THR A 73 -19.18 -1.86 0.17
N LEU A 74 -18.96 -2.70 1.18
CA LEU A 74 -18.40 -4.04 0.97
C LEU A 74 -19.54 -5.04 0.74
N ASP A 75 -19.35 -5.96 -0.20
CA ASP A 75 -20.32 -7.03 -0.49
C ASP A 75 -20.34 -8.12 0.60
N TYR A 76 -19.29 -8.16 1.44
CA TYR A 76 -19.12 -9.14 2.51
C TYR A 76 -18.63 -8.47 3.79
N SER A 77 -18.96 -9.08 4.92
CA SER A 77 -18.36 -8.72 6.21
C SER A 77 -16.96 -9.32 6.30
N TYR A 78 -16.01 -8.57 6.86
CA TYR A 78 -14.67 -9.03 7.15
C TYR A 78 -14.37 -8.78 8.61
N ASP A 79 -13.76 -9.77 9.26
CA ASP A 79 -13.09 -9.54 10.52
C ASP A 79 -11.78 -8.81 10.22
N VAL A 80 -11.62 -7.61 10.76
CA VAL A 80 -10.43 -6.78 10.57
C VAL A 80 -9.66 -6.78 11.86
N GLU A 81 -8.47 -7.38 11.85
CA GLU A 81 -7.53 -7.28 12.96
C GLU A 81 -6.83 -5.92 12.89
N LEU A 82 -6.89 -5.16 13.99
CA LEU A 82 -6.23 -3.87 14.11
C LEU A 82 -4.88 -4.07 14.79
N ALA A 83 -3.81 -3.51 14.23
CA ALA A 83 -2.55 -3.37 14.95
C ALA A 83 -2.65 -2.21 15.94
N ASP A 84 -3.44 -2.37 16.99
CA ASP A 84 -3.65 -1.33 18.02
C ASP A 84 -2.52 -1.29 19.07
N GLY A 85 -1.54 -2.20 18.97
CA GLY A 85 -0.23 -2.08 19.61
C GLY A 85 -0.27 -1.93 21.13
N LYS A 86 -1.31 -2.43 21.79
CA LYS A 86 -1.46 -2.40 23.24
C LYS A 86 -0.88 -3.64 23.92
#